data_AF-A0A2M3ZJR7-F1
#
_entry.id   AF-A0A2M3ZJR7-F1
#
_cell.length_a   1.000
_cell.length_b   1.000
_cell.length_c   1.000
_cell.angle_alpha   90.00
_cell.angle_beta   90.00
_cell.angle_gamma   90.00
#
_symmetry.space_group_name_H-M   'P 1'
#
loop_
_entity.id
_entity.type
_entity.pdbx_description
1 polymer ?
#
loop_
_entity_poly.entity_id
_entity_poly.type
_entity_poly.pdbx_seq_one_letter_code
_entity_poly.pdbx_strand_id
1 'polypeptide(L)'
;MLLLKSIPPVRCLHKAVQSARGVAVLNADTKKCIRNPNKSSPLTHLPDYTFMDGRITPYGSNQKKRILQQRQIAKQIVTLSKEMDFAVERHNRIEQEAKEAKQKLLREKLKPKGHLLFKKTQ
;
A
#
# COMPACT_ATOMS: atom_id res chain seq x y z
N MET A 1 0.75 28.65 -31.33
CA MET A 1 2.10 28.05 -31.35
C MET A 1 2.34 27.38 -30.01
N LEU A 2 2.42 26.05 -30.01
CA LEU A 2 2.64 25.20 -28.83
C LEU A 2 4.16 25.07 -28.61
N LEU A 3 4.67 25.55 -27.48
CA LEU A 3 6.07 25.36 -27.09
C LEU A 3 6.14 24.22 -26.06
N LEU A 4 6.42 23.02 -26.54
CA LEU A 4 6.87 21.89 -25.73
C LEU A 4 8.19 22.27 -25.05
N LYS A 5 8.21 22.28 -23.72
CA LYS A 5 9.44 22.36 -22.93
C LYS A 5 10.06 20.97 -22.87
N SER A 6 11.24 20.82 -23.46
CA SER A 6 12.06 19.62 -23.46
C SER A 6 12.50 19.24 -22.04
N ILE A 7 12.22 18.02 -21.62
CA ILE A 7 12.70 17.42 -20.37
C ILE A 7 14.15 16.93 -20.59
N PRO A 8 15.13 17.26 -19.73
CA PRO A 8 16.50 16.76 -19.88
C PRO A 8 16.61 15.27 -19.51
N PRO A 9 17.49 14.50 -20.19
CA PRO A 9 17.67 13.09 -19.89
C PRO A 9 18.34 12.91 -18.52
N VAL A 10 17.63 12.26 -17.61
CA VAL A 10 18.19 11.81 -16.32
C VAL A 10 19.34 10.85 -16.58
N ARG A 11 20.51 11.28 -16.10
CA ARG A 11 21.80 10.59 -16.20
C ARG A 11 21.71 9.16 -15.66
N CYS A 12 22.21 8.22 -16.45
CA CYS A 12 22.56 6.87 -16.05
C CYS A 12 23.46 6.87 -14.81
N LEU A 13 22.89 6.52 -13.64
CA LEU A 13 23.70 6.21 -12.48
C LEU A 13 24.42 4.88 -12.72
N HIS A 14 25.74 4.99 -12.72
CA HIS A 14 26.69 3.91 -12.91
C HIS A 14 26.46 2.79 -11.91
N LYS A 15 26.44 1.55 -12.40
CA LYS A 15 26.61 0.33 -11.60
C LYS A 15 28.07 0.24 -11.14
N ALA A 16 28.43 0.95 -10.10
CA ALA A 16 29.67 0.72 -9.37
C ALA A 16 29.50 1.27 -7.95
N VAL A 17 30.13 0.61 -6.97
CA VAL A 17 29.94 0.78 -5.51
C VAL A 17 28.70 0.00 -5.06
N GLN A 18 28.80 -1.27 -4.65
CA GLN A 18 29.51 -1.70 -3.43
C GLN A 18 30.07 -3.13 -3.59
N SER A 19 31.39 -3.22 -3.73
CA SER A 19 32.17 -4.38 -3.29
C SER A 19 32.58 -4.11 -1.84
N ALA A 20 32.08 -4.92 -0.90
CA ALA A 20 32.70 -5.29 0.38
C ALA A 20 31.61 -5.62 1.42
N ARG A 21 31.67 -6.84 1.97
CA ARG A 21 30.87 -7.44 3.05
C ARG A 21 29.65 -8.27 2.60
N GLY A 22 29.96 -9.52 2.27
CA GLY A 22 29.01 -10.62 2.14
C GLY A 22 28.66 -10.87 0.68
N VAL A 23 29.05 -12.04 0.16
CA VAL A 23 28.49 -12.59 -1.07
C VAL A 23 26.98 -12.62 -0.87
N ALA A 24 26.25 -11.71 -1.50
CA ALA A 24 24.81 -11.66 -1.42
C ALA A 24 24.27 -12.93 -2.07
N VAL A 25 23.85 -13.90 -1.26
CA VAL A 25 23.15 -15.09 -1.76
C VAL A 25 21.83 -14.57 -2.35
N LEU A 26 21.76 -14.51 -3.68
CA LEU A 26 20.56 -14.16 -4.41
C LEU A 26 19.51 -15.24 -4.13
N ASN A 27 18.29 -14.84 -3.77
CA ASN A 27 17.17 -15.78 -3.78
C ASN A 27 16.90 -16.19 -5.23
N ALA A 28 16.89 -17.49 -5.52
CA ALA A 28 16.77 -18.03 -6.89
C ALA A 28 15.49 -17.56 -7.60
N ASP A 29 14.38 -17.44 -6.85
CA ASP A 29 13.06 -17.13 -7.42
C ASP A 29 12.82 -15.62 -7.56
N THR A 30 13.31 -14.81 -6.61
CA THR A 30 13.01 -13.37 -6.55
C THR A 30 14.16 -12.48 -7.03
N LYS A 31 15.34 -13.07 -7.31
CA LYS A 31 16.60 -12.39 -7.66
C LYS A 31 16.93 -11.18 -6.77
N LYS A 32 16.38 -11.16 -5.55
CA LYS A 32 16.51 -10.06 -4.58
C LYS A 32 17.37 -10.53 -3.42
N CYS A 33 18.41 -9.78 -3.12
CA CYS A 33 19.33 -10.06 -2.02
C CYS A 33 18.62 -9.75 -0.70
N ILE A 34 18.43 -10.75 0.16
CA ILE A 34 18.23 -10.46 1.58
C ILE A 34 19.61 -10.21 2.17
N ARG A 35 19.80 -9.08 2.86
CA ARG A 35 21.09 -8.68 3.44
C ARG A 35 21.71 -9.75 4.34
N ASN A 36 20.88 -10.58 4.97
CA ASN A 36 21.30 -11.75 5.74
C ASN A 36 20.60 -13.02 5.20
N PRO A 37 21.35 -14.00 4.66
CA PRO A 37 20.77 -15.24 4.11
C PRO A 37 20.04 -16.10 5.16
N ASN A 38 20.34 -15.92 6.45
CA ASN A 38 19.71 -16.66 7.55
C ASN A 38 18.42 -16.01 8.06
N LYS A 39 17.94 -14.94 7.41
CA LYS A 39 16.75 -14.20 7.87
C LYS A 39 15.47 -14.78 7.28
N SER A 40 15.51 -15.17 6.01
CA SER A 40 14.35 -15.62 5.24
C SER A 40 14.87 -16.47 4.09
N SER A 41 15.04 -17.76 4.35
CA SER A 41 15.49 -18.72 3.35
C SER A 41 14.85 -20.09 3.62
N PRO A 42 14.76 -20.97 2.61
CA PRO A 42 14.31 -22.34 2.81
C PRO A 42 15.09 -23.04 3.92
N LEU A 43 16.41 -22.82 4.00
CA LEU A 43 17.29 -23.31 5.07
C LEU A 43 16.82 -22.90 6.49
N THR A 44 16.18 -21.74 6.64
CA THR A 44 15.75 -21.23 7.96
C THR A 44 14.30 -21.64 8.32
N HIS A 45 13.49 -21.96 7.32
CA HIS A 45 12.06 -22.22 7.47
C HIS A 45 11.70 -23.70 7.45
N LEU A 46 12.47 -24.53 6.75
CA LEU A 46 12.29 -25.97 6.71
C LEU A 46 12.81 -26.63 8.00
N PRO A 47 12.29 -27.81 8.36
CA PRO A 47 12.77 -28.55 9.52
C PRO A 47 14.15 -29.15 9.25
N ASP A 48 15.00 -29.17 10.28
CA ASP A 48 16.37 -29.72 10.20
C ASP A 48 16.40 -31.24 10.09
N TYR A 49 15.33 -31.92 10.54
CA TYR A 49 15.18 -33.38 10.49
C TYR A 49 13.72 -33.78 10.29
N THR A 50 13.51 -35.05 9.92
CA THR A 50 12.19 -35.67 9.78
C THR A 50 12.22 -37.08 10.38
N PHE A 51 11.09 -37.57 10.88
CA PHE A 51 10.97 -38.94 11.39
C PHE A 51 10.88 -39.93 10.23
N MET A 52 11.52 -41.09 10.35
CA MET A 52 11.46 -42.14 9.31
C MET A 52 10.03 -42.63 9.06
N ASP A 53 9.18 -42.59 10.09
CA ASP A 53 7.77 -42.94 10.00
C ASP A 53 6.92 -41.92 9.23
N GLY A 54 7.51 -40.80 8.77
CA GLY A 54 6.80 -39.72 8.07
C GLY A 54 5.99 -38.79 9.00
N ARG A 55 6.17 -38.91 10.32
CA ARG A 55 5.54 -38.00 11.29
C ARG A 55 6.07 -36.57 11.08
N ILE A 56 5.19 -35.60 11.32
CA ILE A 56 5.51 -34.18 11.15
C ILE A 56 6.46 -33.74 12.26
N THR A 57 7.52 -33.02 11.90
CA THR A 57 8.47 -32.45 12.84
C THR A 57 7.80 -31.32 13.65
N PRO A 58 7.83 -31.35 14.99
CA PRO A 58 7.27 -30.28 15.79
C PRO A 58 8.05 -28.98 15.60
N TYR A 59 7.37 -27.84 15.70
CA TYR A 59 8.01 -26.54 15.51
C TYR A 59 9.03 -26.22 16.59
N GLY A 60 10.20 -25.74 16.16
CA GLY A 60 11.17 -25.13 17.06
C GLY A 60 10.63 -23.84 17.69
N SER A 61 11.10 -23.51 18.89
CA SER A 61 10.62 -22.33 19.66
C SER A 61 10.73 -21.03 18.86
N ASN A 62 11.85 -20.80 18.17
CA ASN A 62 12.08 -19.60 17.36
C ASN A 62 11.29 -19.62 16.05
N GLN A 63 11.07 -20.78 15.45
CA GLN A 63 10.22 -20.92 14.26
C GLN A 63 8.77 -20.55 14.60
N LYS A 64 8.26 -21.08 15.73
CA LYS A 64 6.94 -20.72 16.25
C LYS A 64 6.83 -19.22 16.55
N LYS A 65 7.84 -18.62 17.20
CA LYS A 65 7.88 -17.17 17.45
C LYS A 65 7.79 -16.37 16.15
N ARG A 66 8.56 -16.73 15.12
CA ARG A 66 8.50 -16.06 13.80
C ARG A 66 7.12 -16.17 13.17
N ILE A 67 6.50 -17.34 13.19
CA ILE A 67 5.15 -17.56 12.64
C ILE A 67 4.11 -16.67 13.36
N LEU A 68 4.18 -16.61 14.69
CA LEU A 68 3.26 -15.78 15.48
C LEU A 68 3.44 -14.28 15.21
N GLN A 69 4.70 -13.82 15.09
CA GLN A 69 5.01 -12.44 14.72
C GLN A 69 4.47 -12.09 13.34
N GLN A 70 4.70 -12.94 12.34
CA GLN A 70 4.15 -12.74 11.00
C GLN A 70 2.62 -12.70 11.01
N ARG A 71 1.98 -13.55 11.82
CA ARG A 71 0.52 -13.52 11.99
C ARG A 71 0.04 -12.21 12.61
N GLN A 72 0.75 -11.65 13.59
CA GLN A 72 0.41 -10.37 14.20
C GLN A 72 0.52 -9.22 13.19
N ILE A 73 1.62 -9.18 12.43
CA ILE A 73 1.84 -8.18 11.38
C ILE A 73 0.74 -8.27 10.32
N ALA A 74 0.41 -9.48 9.85
CA ALA A 74 -0.65 -9.68 8.87
C ALA A 74 -2.01 -9.19 9.38
N LYS A 75 -2.34 -9.44 10.65
CA LYS A 75 -3.56 -8.92 11.27
C LYS A 75 -3.58 -7.38 11.28
N GLN A 76 -2.47 -6.75 11.66
CA GLN A 76 -2.36 -5.29 11.68
C GLN A 76 -2.54 -4.70 10.29
N ILE A 77 -1.90 -5.27 9.26
CA ILE A 77 -2.05 -4.82 7.88
C ILE A 77 -3.53 -4.86 7.46
N VAL A 78 -4.20 -5.99 7.67
CA VAL A 78 -5.62 -6.13 7.29
C VAL A 78 -6.51 -5.13 8.02
N THR A 79 -6.28 -4.91 9.31
CA THR A 79 -7.05 -3.93 10.09
C THR A 79 -6.84 -2.52 9.56
N LEU A 80 -5.59 -2.08 9.40
CA LEU A 80 -5.25 -0.73 8.95
C LEU A 80 -5.76 -0.46 7.52
N SER A 81 -5.68 -1.43 6.63
CA SER A 81 -6.26 -1.30 5.28
C SER A 81 -7.76 -1.07 5.33
N LYS A 82 -8.49 -1.85 6.13
CA LYS A 82 -9.94 -1.68 6.29
C LYS A 82 -10.32 -0.33 6.87
N GLU A 83 -9.57 0.14 7.87
CA GLU A 83 -9.79 1.45 8.49
C GLU A 83 -9.59 2.58 7.49
N MET A 84 -8.56 2.49 6.65
CA MET A 84 -8.29 3.46 5.60
C MET A 84 -9.41 3.48 4.55
N ASP A 85 -9.83 2.32 4.07
CA ASP A 85 -10.93 2.20 3.09
C ASP A 85 -12.22 2.82 3.65
N PHE A 86 -12.56 2.48 4.89
CA PHE A 86 -13.70 3.06 5.60
C PHE A 86 -13.62 4.59 5.73
N ALA A 87 -12.44 5.13 6.03
CA ALA A 87 -12.25 6.57 6.15
C ALA A 87 -12.51 7.30 4.81
N VAL A 88 -12.04 6.72 3.70
CA VAL A 88 -12.28 7.27 2.36
C VAL A 88 -13.76 7.23 2.01
N GLU A 89 -14.42 6.09 2.20
CA GLU A 89 -15.86 5.94 1.94
C GLU A 89 -16.70 6.91 2.76
N ARG A 90 -16.41 7.00 4.07
CA ARG A 90 -17.09 7.92 4.98
C ARG A 90 -16.91 9.37 4.54
N HIS A 91 -15.70 9.77 4.15
CA HIS A 91 -15.44 11.14 3.71
C HIS A 91 -16.24 11.47 2.44
N ASN A 92 -16.22 10.59 1.45
CA ASN A 92 -16.99 10.75 0.21
C ASN A 92 -18.49 10.88 0.48
N ARG A 93 -19.03 10.06 1.41
CA ARG A 93 -20.43 10.13 1.82
C ARG A 93 -20.77 11.48 2.45
N ILE A 94 -19.95 11.97 3.38
CA ILE A 94 -20.16 13.27 4.03
C ILE A 94 -20.15 14.41 3.01
N GLU A 95 -19.23 14.37 2.04
CA GLU A 95 -19.19 15.37 0.98
C GLU A 95 -20.44 15.34 0.09
N GLN A 96 -20.91 14.15 -0.26
CA GLN A 96 -22.13 13.97 -1.06
C GLN A 96 -23.35 14.51 -0.31
N GLU A 97 -23.53 14.13 0.95
CA GLU A 97 -24.61 14.62 1.82
C GLU A 97 -24.56 16.16 1.94
N ALA A 98 -23.38 16.75 2.10
CA ALA A 98 -23.22 18.21 2.14
C ALA A 98 -23.55 18.90 0.81
N LYS A 99 -23.20 18.28 -0.34
CA LYS A 99 -23.55 18.77 -1.68
C LYS A 99 -25.06 18.68 -1.91
N GLU A 100 -25.69 17.58 -1.54
CA GLU A 100 -27.13 17.36 -1.64
C GLU A 100 -27.92 18.33 -0.76
N ALA A 101 -27.49 18.55 0.48
CA ALA A 101 -28.11 19.52 1.39
C ALA A 101 -28.07 20.95 0.81
N LYS A 102 -26.91 21.36 0.25
CA LYS A 102 -26.78 22.65 -0.44
C LYS A 102 -27.71 22.74 -1.65
N GLN A 103 -27.78 21.70 -2.47
CA GLN A 103 -28.69 21.67 -3.63
C GLN A 103 -30.16 21.72 -3.21
N LYS A 104 -30.55 20.99 -2.16
CA LYS A 104 -31.90 21.02 -1.60
C LYS A 104 -32.28 22.41 -1.13
N LEU A 105 -31.40 23.06 -0.37
CA LEU A 105 -31.59 24.44 0.09
C LEU A 105 -31.72 25.42 -1.10
N LEU A 106 -30.94 25.25 -2.16
CA LEU A 106 -31.06 26.06 -3.37
C LEU A 106 -32.40 25.84 -4.10
N ARG A 107 -32.92 24.60 -4.13
CA ARG A 107 -34.22 24.28 -4.74
C ARG A 107 -35.40 24.82 -3.92
N GLU A 108 -35.27 24.81 -2.60
CA GLU A 108 -36.27 25.34 -1.67
C GLU A 108 -36.32 26.88 -1.67
N LYS A 109 -35.26 27.56 -2.13
CA LYS A 109 -35.26 29.02 -2.24
C LYS A 109 -36.35 29.49 -3.22
N LEU A 110 -37.06 30.53 -2.78
CA LEU A 110 -38.06 31.21 -3.61
C LEU A 110 -37.41 31.83 -4.86
N LYS A 111 -38.21 31.97 -5.91
CA LYS A 111 -37.81 32.63 -7.16
C LYS A 111 -37.29 34.04 -6.87
N PRO A 112 -36.23 34.51 -7.58
CA PRO A 112 -35.73 35.86 -7.43
C PRO A 112 -36.79 36.88 -7.86
N LYS A 113 -36.81 38.06 -7.22
CA LYS A 113 -37.80 39.13 -7.46
C LYS A 113 -37.15 40.44 -7.93
N GLY A 114 -37.96 41.32 -8.50
CA GLY A 114 -37.59 42.71 -8.84
C GLY A 114 -36.47 42.80 -9.88
N HIS A 115 -35.49 43.68 -9.62
CA HIS A 115 -34.35 43.99 -10.48
C HIS A 115 -33.50 42.76 -10.88
N LEU A 116 -33.60 41.66 -10.12
CA LEU A 116 -32.90 40.40 -10.40
C LEU A 116 -33.49 39.62 -11.59
N LEU A 117 -34.72 39.93 -12.00
CA LEU A 117 -35.35 39.31 -13.17
C LEU A 117 -34.81 39.89 -14.49
N PHE A 118 -34.46 41.18 -14.51
CA PHE A 118 -34.13 41.92 -15.73
C PHE A 118 -32.66 41.74 -16.19
N LYS A 119 -31.81 41.05 -15.42
CA LYS A 119 -30.38 40.88 -15.72
C LYS A 119 -30.06 39.82 -16.80
N LYS A 120 -31.05 39.14 -17.38
CA LYS A 120 -30.84 37.99 -18.29
C LYS A 120 -30.92 38.32 -19.79
N THR A 121 -31.17 39.57 -20.18
CA THR A 121 -31.57 39.91 -21.56
C THR A 121 -30.55 40.76 -22.34
N GLN A 122 -29.25 40.71 -22.03
CA GLN A 122 -28.20 41.31 -22.86
C GLN A 122 -27.07 40.31 -23.09
#